data_AF-A0A5C3EEV4-F1
#
_entry.id   AF-A0A5C3EEV4-F1
#
_cell.length_a   1.000
_cell.length_b   1.000
_cell.length_c   1.000
_cell.angle_alpha   90.00
_cell.angle_beta   90.00
_cell.angle_gamma   90.00
#
_symmetry.space_group_name_H-M   'P 1'
#
loop_
_entity.id
_entity.type
_entity.pdbx_description
1 polymer ?
#
loop_
_entity_poly.entity_id
_entity_poly.type
_entity_poly.pdbx_seq_one_letter_code
_entity_poly.pdbx_strand_id
1 'polypeptide(L)'
;MTLIRPLGCAYIAALGILLLLSRCCRAPGTEIQEAGPSETAITPTLEIPEGTPITAGTYFKKYIELEKLKALKPSRNDRRFDPYREIPFYKVPSSREAPIYATTTPRRTVLQALVDKEAVYIVNPQDEGDAKLVAYNSDLNSLRSYEVENPKQIMRMYKLDPKLHVLRKHLQGLKVTFEQEKDISAVPHVHGKPILSRGDGDLSKGAHSLGHLMRASNSHEKKFYYTGSGQKAVLIDPEKEYLVEDVTPREEKEIEEVLNGYKADRIKYGNTLASIIWGQPIRLDPRHRESRIKDLSLSKYPRFFSEDVPLERDRMINTLQEHGRLRLYLKDTQGRKAAYKVKVENPEASGHEPMKLSIDPLGWRDKAAEKVQSWRGKVRIPGPTRLADLHRLEPI
;
A
#
# COMPACT_ATOMS: atom_id res chain seq x y z
N MET A 1 6.57 68.21 41.09
CA MET A 1 5.58 67.19 41.51
C MET A 1 4.87 66.77 40.23
N THR A 2 4.93 65.57 39.68
CA THR A 2 5.16 64.23 40.24
C THR A 2 5.55 63.31 39.06
N LEU A 3 6.62 62.54 39.25
CA LEU A 3 7.05 61.44 38.38
C LEU A 3 6.08 60.27 38.46
N ILE A 4 5.70 59.63 37.33
CA ILE A 4 5.46 58.17 37.23
C ILE A 4 5.88 57.65 35.84
N ARG A 5 6.54 56.49 35.88
CA ARG A 5 7.37 55.78 34.90
C ARG A 5 6.63 55.10 33.73
N PRO A 6 7.34 54.79 32.62
CA PRO A 6 6.97 53.68 31.73
C PRO A 6 7.44 52.34 32.32
N LEU A 7 6.51 51.41 32.53
CA LEU A 7 6.77 50.01 32.88
C LEU A 7 6.20 49.16 31.74
N GLY A 8 7.04 48.37 31.06
CA GLY A 8 6.54 47.41 30.07
C GLY A 8 7.51 46.82 29.04
N CYS A 9 8.81 47.16 29.03
CA CYS A 9 9.79 46.53 28.13
C CYS A 9 10.59 45.38 28.76
N ALA A 10 10.01 44.62 29.70
CA ALA A 10 10.73 43.57 30.43
C ALA A 10 10.00 42.21 30.44
N TYR A 11 9.28 41.85 29.37
CA TYR A 11 8.67 40.52 29.22
C TYR A 11 9.10 39.71 27.99
N ILE A 12 9.99 40.25 27.15
CA ILE A 12 10.46 39.55 25.94
C ILE A 12 11.83 38.87 26.14
N ALA A 13 12.59 39.23 27.18
CA ALA A 13 13.87 38.57 27.48
C ALA A 13 13.76 37.34 28.42
N ALA A 14 12.65 37.17 29.15
CA ALA A 14 12.47 36.06 30.10
C ALA A 14 11.84 34.79 29.47
N LEU A 15 11.23 34.88 28.28
CA LEU A 15 10.66 33.74 27.57
C LEU A 15 11.66 33.03 26.64
N GLY A 16 12.78 33.66 26.33
CA GLY A 16 13.86 33.07 25.50
C GLY A 16 14.80 32.13 26.25
N ILE A 17 14.92 32.26 27.58
CA ILE A 17 15.84 31.43 28.39
C ILE A 17 15.14 30.19 28.96
N LEU A 18 13.81 30.21 29.13
CA LEU A 18 13.06 29.03 29.61
C LEU A 18 12.85 27.94 28.53
N LEU A 19 13.08 28.26 27.25
CA LEU A 19 12.99 27.30 26.14
C LEU A 19 14.33 26.61 25.79
N LEU A 20 15.44 27.00 26.43
CA LEU A 20 16.76 26.40 26.22
C LEU A 20 17.19 25.41 27.33
N LEU A 21 16.40 25.23 28.40
CA LEU A 21 16.77 24.36 29.54
C LEU A 21 15.78 23.20 29.83
N SER A 22 14.79 22.94 28.97
CA SER A 22 13.75 21.90 29.24
C SER A 22 13.87 20.59 28.43
N ARG A 23 15.05 20.25 27.87
CA ARG A 23 15.27 18.95 27.19
C ARG A 23 16.38 18.07 27.77
N CYS A 24 16.61 18.15 29.08
CA CYS A 24 17.36 17.13 29.82
C CYS A 24 16.50 16.57 30.96
N CYS A 25 15.58 15.68 30.63
CA CYS A 25 15.02 14.70 31.56
C CYS A 25 14.86 13.38 30.81
N ARG A 26 15.90 12.54 30.89
CA ARG A 26 15.80 11.09 30.65
C ARG A 26 15.00 10.52 31.83
N ALA A 27 13.78 10.08 31.58
CA ALA A 27 13.08 9.20 32.48
C ALA A 27 13.59 7.75 32.28
N PRO A 28 13.80 6.99 33.35
CA PRO A 28 14.31 5.62 33.30
C PRO A 28 13.19 4.60 33.04
N GLY A 29 13.49 3.62 32.19
CA GLY A 29 13.01 2.23 32.31
C GLY A 29 11.52 1.95 32.17
N THR A 30 11.15 1.43 31.00
CA THR A 30 10.55 0.08 30.92
C THR A 30 11.09 -0.59 29.67
N GLU A 31 11.88 -1.64 29.90
CA GLU A 31 12.47 -2.53 28.92
C GLU A 31 11.39 -3.04 27.96
N ILE A 32 11.45 -2.57 26.72
CA ILE A 32 10.87 -3.33 25.61
C ILE A 32 11.80 -4.53 25.47
N GLN A 33 11.28 -5.70 25.81
CA GLN A 33 11.84 -7.00 25.43
C GLN A 33 12.09 -6.97 23.92
N GLU A 34 13.30 -6.57 23.53
CA GLU A 34 13.97 -7.13 22.38
C GLU A 34 13.95 -8.64 22.61
N ALA A 35 13.11 -9.34 21.85
CA ALA A 35 13.22 -10.78 21.73
C ALA A 35 14.59 -11.08 21.11
N GLY A 36 15.57 -11.21 22.00
CA GLY A 36 16.93 -11.57 21.67
C GLY A 36 17.03 -12.97 21.07
N PRO A 37 18.18 -13.27 20.46
CA PRO A 37 18.48 -14.51 19.77
C PRO A 37 18.90 -15.62 20.74
N SER A 38 18.54 -16.87 20.43
CA SER A 38 19.19 -18.09 20.92
C SER A 38 18.72 -19.23 19.99
N GLU A 39 19.56 -20.07 19.38
CA GLU A 39 20.88 -20.53 19.78
C GLU A 39 21.83 -20.64 18.57
N THR A 40 23.07 -20.19 18.77
CA THR A 40 24.33 -20.66 18.15
C THR A 40 24.26 -21.38 16.79
N ALA A 41 24.36 -20.58 15.73
CA ALA A 41 25.10 -21.00 14.55
C ALA A 41 26.14 -19.93 14.26
N ILE A 42 27.42 -20.29 14.40
CA ILE A 42 28.55 -19.51 13.89
C ILE A 42 28.20 -19.15 12.44
N THR A 43 27.86 -17.90 12.22
CA THR A 43 27.55 -17.37 10.90
C THR A 43 28.88 -16.78 10.42
N PRO A 44 29.59 -17.41 9.48
CA PRO A 44 30.66 -16.70 8.80
C PRO A 44 30.01 -15.58 8.00
N THR A 45 30.00 -14.39 8.59
CA THR A 45 29.70 -13.13 7.91
C THR A 45 30.68 -13.03 6.75
N LEU A 46 30.15 -13.08 5.53
CA LEU A 46 30.96 -12.92 4.35
C LEU A 46 31.31 -11.43 4.27
N GLU A 47 32.55 -11.08 4.63
CA GLU A 47 33.17 -9.82 4.24
C GLU A 47 33.35 -9.85 2.72
N ILE A 48 32.29 -9.52 1.98
CA ILE A 48 32.43 -9.13 0.57
C ILE A 48 33.11 -7.76 0.63
N PRO A 49 34.30 -7.56 0.02
CA PRO A 49 34.96 -6.27 0.02
C PRO A 49 34.00 -5.21 -0.54
N GLU A 50 33.63 -4.23 0.28
CA GLU A 50 32.82 -3.11 -0.17
C GLU A 50 33.58 -2.39 -1.29
N GLY A 51 33.02 -2.37 -2.50
CA GLY A 51 33.46 -1.46 -3.57
C GLY A 51 33.71 -2.05 -4.95
N THR A 52 33.73 -3.38 -5.15
CA THR A 52 33.81 -3.96 -6.51
C THR A 52 32.53 -4.71 -6.88
N PRO A 53 31.79 -4.32 -7.94
CA PRO A 53 30.64 -5.08 -8.40
C PRO A 53 31.11 -6.46 -8.88
N ILE A 54 30.69 -7.50 -8.17
CA ILE A 54 31.00 -8.89 -8.51
C ILE A 54 30.02 -9.32 -9.58
N THR A 55 30.53 -9.72 -10.75
CA THR A 55 29.70 -10.28 -11.83
C THR A 55 29.17 -11.66 -11.46
N ALA A 56 28.03 -12.09 -12.02
CA ALA A 56 27.46 -13.41 -11.75
C ALA A 56 28.44 -14.54 -12.11
N GLY A 57 29.20 -14.38 -13.19
CA GLY A 57 30.28 -15.29 -13.58
C GLY A 57 31.44 -15.33 -12.58
N THR A 58 31.85 -14.19 -12.04
CA THR A 58 32.89 -14.12 -11.00
C THR A 58 32.39 -14.75 -9.70
N TYR A 59 31.11 -14.52 -9.36
CA TYR A 59 30.49 -15.09 -8.18
C TYR A 59 30.54 -16.63 -8.23
N PHE A 60 30.13 -17.21 -9.35
CA PHE A 60 30.20 -18.65 -9.60
C PHE A 60 31.63 -19.18 -9.41
N LYS A 61 32.62 -18.59 -10.10
CA LYS A 61 34.01 -19.07 -10.10
C LYS A 61 34.68 -18.98 -8.72
N LYS A 62 34.37 -17.94 -7.94
CA LYS A 62 35.07 -17.66 -6.66
C LYS A 62 34.36 -18.21 -5.43
N TYR A 63 33.03 -18.34 -5.46
CA TYR A 63 32.25 -18.63 -4.26
C TYR A 63 31.40 -19.90 -4.35
N ILE A 64 31.26 -20.51 -5.53
CA ILE A 64 30.52 -21.77 -5.66
C ILE A 64 31.51 -22.90 -5.93
N GLU A 65 31.82 -23.67 -4.87
CA GLU A 65 32.79 -24.76 -4.90
C GLU A 65 32.09 -26.11 -4.74
N LEU A 66 32.40 -27.05 -5.64
CA LEU A 66 31.79 -28.39 -5.65
C LEU A 66 32.03 -29.15 -4.33
N GLU A 67 33.24 -29.07 -3.76
CA GLU A 67 33.57 -29.76 -2.49
C GLU A 67 32.72 -29.27 -1.32
N LYS A 68 32.37 -27.99 -1.30
CA LYS A 68 31.48 -27.43 -0.27
C LYS A 68 30.04 -27.89 -0.43
N LEU A 69 29.57 -28.09 -1.66
CA LEU A 69 28.23 -28.63 -1.92
C LEU A 69 28.10 -30.07 -1.41
N LYS A 70 29.11 -30.92 -1.66
CA LYS A 70 29.12 -32.32 -1.20
C LYS A 70 29.02 -32.47 0.32
N ALA A 71 29.56 -31.52 1.06
CA ALA A 71 29.54 -31.54 2.52
C ALA A 71 28.18 -31.14 3.11
N LEU A 72 27.30 -30.53 2.31
CA LEU A 72 25.98 -30.12 2.75
C LEU A 72 24.98 -31.26 2.62
N LYS A 73 24.05 -31.32 3.57
CA LYS A 73 22.91 -32.24 3.51
C LYS A 73 21.68 -31.48 2.99
N PRO A 74 20.79 -32.13 2.23
CA PRO A 74 19.52 -31.53 1.87
C PRO A 74 18.76 -31.06 3.12
N SER A 75 18.18 -29.87 3.06
CA SER A 75 17.41 -29.34 4.18
C SER A 75 16.21 -30.25 4.46
N ARG A 76 15.98 -30.56 5.75
CA ARG A 76 14.74 -31.23 6.15
C ARG A 76 13.60 -30.24 5.92
N ASN A 77 12.70 -30.60 5.02
CA ASN A 77 11.55 -29.80 4.65
C ASN A 77 10.51 -29.83 5.78
N ASP A 78 10.77 -29.13 6.89
CA ASP A 78 9.76 -28.93 7.92
C ASP A 78 8.69 -28.01 7.34
N ARG A 79 7.46 -28.54 7.26
CA ARG A 79 6.30 -27.87 6.66
C ARG A 79 5.97 -26.52 7.29
N ARG A 80 6.56 -26.17 8.43
CA ARG A 80 6.31 -24.91 9.14
C ARG A 80 7.23 -23.75 8.69
N PHE A 81 8.38 -24.04 8.10
CA PHE A 81 9.36 -23.03 7.68
C PHE A 81 9.94 -23.39 6.32
N ASP A 82 9.39 -22.80 5.25
CA ASP A 82 10.03 -22.83 3.93
C ASP A 82 11.09 -21.73 3.87
N PRO A 83 12.41 -22.05 3.90
CA PRO A 83 13.48 -21.06 3.82
C PRO A 83 13.48 -20.30 2.49
N TYR A 84 12.75 -20.81 1.49
CA TYR A 84 12.62 -20.18 0.18
C TYR A 84 11.35 -19.36 0.03
N ARG A 85 10.51 -19.20 1.08
CA ARG A 85 9.19 -18.55 0.99
C ARG A 85 9.20 -17.23 0.20
N GLU A 86 10.11 -16.33 0.53
CA GLU A 86 10.19 -14.99 -0.06
C GLU A 86 11.10 -14.90 -1.28
N ILE A 87 11.84 -15.97 -1.58
CA ILE A 87 12.84 -15.98 -2.65
C ILE A 87 12.15 -16.01 -4.01
N PRO A 88 12.52 -15.14 -4.98
CA PRO A 88 12.02 -15.21 -6.36
C PRO A 88 12.36 -16.55 -7.02
N PHE A 89 11.45 -17.08 -7.83
CA PHE A 89 11.69 -18.28 -8.65
C PHE A 89 11.49 -17.96 -10.13
N TYR A 90 12.27 -18.62 -10.98
CA TYR A 90 12.14 -18.56 -12.42
C TYR A 90 12.27 -19.95 -13.04
N LYS A 91 11.58 -20.19 -14.14
CA LYS A 91 11.56 -21.50 -14.79
C LYS A 91 12.88 -21.77 -15.48
N VAL A 92 13.43 -22.97 -15.25
CA VAL A 92 14.57 -23.51 -16.01
C VAL A 92 14.07 -24.33 -17.20
N PRO A 93 14.86 -24.46 -18.29
CA PRO A 93 14.48 -25.22 -19.48
C PRO A 93 14.05 -26.67 -19.21
N SER A 94 14.56 -27.30 -18.14
CA SER A 94 14.20 -28.65 -17.69
C SER A 94 12.84 -28.75 -16.96
N SER A 95 11.98 -27.72 -17.06
CA SER A 95 10.63 -27.66 -16.48
C SER A 95 10.55 -27.65 -14.95
N ARG A 96 11.66 -27.36 -14.25
CA ARG A 96 11.67 -27.04 -12.82
C ARG A 96 11.74 -25.51 -12.62
N GLU A 97 11.36 -25.02 -11.45
CA GLU A 97 11.62 -23.62 -11.06
C GLU A 97 12.90 -23.56 -10.21
N ALA A 98 13.76 -22.58 -10.45
CA ALA A 98 14.98 -22.33 -9.70
C ALA A 98 14.90 -20.99 -8.97
N PRO A 99 15.35 -20.91 -7.70
CA PRO A 99 15.41 -19.65 -6.97
C PRO A 99 16.43 -18.70 -7.57
N ILE A 100 16.16 -17.39 -7.49
CA ILE A 100 17.00 -16.32 -7.99
C ILE A 100 17.68 -15.62 -6.80
N TYR A 101 19.00 -15.51 -6.84
CA TYR A 101 19.82 -14.87 -5.81
C TYR A 101 20.71 -13.79 -6.42
N ALA A 102 20.96 -12.72 -5.66
CA ALA A 102 21.96 -11.74 -6.04
C ALA A 102 23.38 -12.22 -5.72
N THR A 103 24.38 -11.65 -6.41
CA THR A 103 25.80 -11.82 -6.10
C THR A 103 26.20 -11.33 -4.69
N THR A 104 25.33 -10.59 -4.00
CA THR A 104 25.49 -10.19 -2.60
C THR A 104 24.89 -11.17 -1.60
N THR A 105 24.17 -12.19 -2.06
CA THR A 105 23.55 -13.19 -1.19
C THR A 105 24.62 -14.01 -0.46
N PRO A 106 24.47 -14.28 0.85
CA PRO A 106 25.41 -15.12 1.59
C PRO A 106 25.63 -16.47 0.89
N ARG A 107 26.90 -16.82 0.68
CA ARG A 107 27.31 -18.06 0.01
C ARG A 107 26.61 -19.30 0.55
N ARG A 108 26.52 -19.41 1.89
CA ARG A 108 25.89 -20.57 2.56
C ARG A 108 24.45 -20.78 2.09
N THR A 109 23.68 -19.70 1.93
CA THR A 109 22.30 -19.74 1.45
C THR A 109 22.23 -20.24 0.01
N VAL A 110 23.09 -19.74 -0.87
CA VAL A 110 23.15 -20.15 -2.28
C VAL A 110 23.57 -21.61 -2.42
N LEU A 111 24.58 -22.05 -1.67
CA LEU A 111 25.03 -23.44 -1.69
C LEU A 111 23.93 -24.39 -1.18
N GLN A 112 23.24 -24.05 -0.09
CA GLN A 112 22.14 -24.85 0.42
C GLN A 112 21.00 -24.93 -0.62
N ALA A 113 20.67 -23.83 -1.28
CA ALA A 113 19.68 -23.80 -2.35
C ALA A 113 20.08 -24.66 -3.55
N LEU A 114 21.36 -24.68 -3.93
CA LEU A 114 21.87 -25.56 -4.99
C LEU A 114 21.72 -27.03 -4.61
N VAL A 115 21.93 -27.41 -3.35
CA VAL A 115 21.69 -28.78 -2.88
C VAL A 115 20.20 -29.11 -2.88
N ASP A 116 19.36 -28.19 -2.42
CA ASP A 116 17.92 -28.43 -2.22
C ASP A 116 17.09 -28.33 -3.52
N LYS A 117 17.56 -27.55 -4.50
CA LYS A 117 16.84 -27.26 -5.75
C LYS A 117 17.58 -27.67 -7.02
N GLU A 118 18.82 -28.17 -6.90
CA GLU A 118 19.73 -28.57 -8.00
C GLU A 118 20.11 -27.45 -8.97
N ALA A 119 19.43 -26.30 -8.95
CA ALA A 119 19.73 -25.16 -9.79
C ALA A 119 19.36 -23.86 -9.09
N VAL A 120 20.11 -22.79 -9.38
CA VAL A 120 19.86 -21.43 -8.92
C VAL A 120 20.22 -20.44 -10.01
N TYR A 121 19.49 -19.33 -10.10
CA TYR A 121 19.92 -18.17 -10.87
C TYR A 121 20.74 -17.24 -9.99
N ILE A 122 21.86 -16.75 -10.50
CA ILE A 122 22.69 -15.71 -9.88
C ILE A 122 22.59 -14.46 -10.74
N VAL A 123 22.18 -13.34 -10.15
CA VAL A 123 22.05 -12.05 -10.83
C VAL A 123 22.95 -11.00 -10.18
N ASN A 124 23.44 -10.05 -10.96
CA ASN A 124 24.15 -8.88 -10.44
C ASN A 124 23.20 -7.67 -10.39
N PRO A 125 22.75 -7.21 -9.20
CA PRO A 125 21.78 -6.11 -9.12
C PRO A 125 22.25 -4.79 -9.75
N GLN A 126 23.56 -4.62 -9.97
CA GLN A 126 24.16 -3.43 -10.59
C GLN A 126 24.20 -3.50 -12.12
N ASP A 127 23.97 -4.67 -12.72
CA ASP A 127 23.95 -4.88 -14.17
C ASP A 127 22.79 -5.81 -14.55
N GLU A 128 21.74 -5.25 -15.15
CA GLU A 128 20.55 -6.01 -15.55
C GLU A 128 20.81 -7.07 -16.64
N GLY A 129 21.95 -6.98 -17.33
CA GLY A 129 22.37 -7.96 -18.33
C GLY A 129 23.16 -9.13 -17.76
N ASP A 130 23.58 -9.07 -16.49
CA ASP A 130 24.47 -10.07 -15.90
C ASP A 130 23.70 -11.05 -15.00
N ALA A 131 23.29 -12.15 -15.61
CA ALA A 131 22.65 -13.28 -14.96
C ALA A 131 23.22 -14.61 -15.44
N LYS A 132 23.41 -15.57 -14.53
CA LYS A 132 23.81 -16.94 -14.85
C LYS A 132 22.91 -17.96 -14.19
N LEU A 133 22.65 -19.06 -14.89
CA LEU A 133 22.07 -20.26 -14.31
C LEU A 133 23.19 -21.17 -13.81
N VAL A 134 23.20 -21.49 -12.53
CA VAL A 134 24.14 -22.44 -11.94
C VAL A 134 23.38 -23.72 -11.61
N ALA A 135 23.84 -24.87 -12.11
CA ALA A 135 23.22 -26.16 -11.88
C ALA A 135 24.21 -27.14 -11.24
N TYR A 136 23.74 -27.83 -10.21
CA TYR A 136 24.43 -28.90 -9.50
C TYR A 136 23.69 -30.21 -9.74
N ASN A 137 24.40 -31.19 -10.29
CA ASN A 137 23.93 -32.56 -10.44
C ASN A 137 24.68 -33.44 -9.42
N SER A 138 23.96 -33.92 -8.41
CA SER A 138 24.50 -34.76 -7.34
C SER A 138 25.00 -36.10 -7.87
N ASP A 139 24.27 -36.71 -8.79
CA ASP A 139 24.53 -38.06 -9.29
C ASP A 139 25.80 -38.11 -10.13
N LEU A 140 25.99 -37.09 -10.97
CA LEU A 140 27.19 -36.92 -11.80
C LEU A 140 28.31 -36.16 -11.08
N ASN A 141 28.06 -35.74 -9.84
CA ASN A 141 28.94 -34.89 -9.06
C ASN A 141 29.53 -33.74 -9.89
N SER A 142 28.65 -33.00 -10.57
CA SER A 142 29.05 -31.97 -11.52
C SER A 142 28.37 -30.65 -11.23
N LEU A 143 29.12 -29.56 -11.43
CA LEU A 143 28.68 -28.20 -11.26
C LEU A 143 28.93 -27.44 -12.57
N ARG A 144 27.89 -26.81 -13.11
CA ARG A 144 27.98 -26.08 -14.38
C ARG A 144 27.28 -24.73 -14.28
N SER A 145 27.77 -23.76 -15.05
CA SER A 145 27.11 -22.47 -15.23
C SER A 145 26.72 -22.29 -16.70
N TYR A 146 25.53 -21.74 -16.95
CA TYR A 146 25.01 -21.46 -18.27
C TYR A 146 24.69 -19.98 -18.40
N GLU A 147 24.86 -19.44 -19.61
CA GLU A 147 24.31 -18.13 -19.95
C GLU A 147 22.78 -18.20 -19.98
N VAL A 148 22.15 -17.10 -19.60
CA VAL A 148 20.70 -16.95 -19.61
C VAL A 148 20.29 -16.26 -20.90
N GLU A 149 19.31 -16.80 -21.62
CA GLU A 149 18.82 -16.20 -22.88
C GLU A 149 18.24 -14.80 -22.68
N ASN A 150 17.52 -14.59 -21.57
CA ASN A 150 16.92 -13.30 -21.22
C ASN A 150 17.26 -12.88 -19.78
N PRO A 151 18.47 -12.35 -19.54
CA PRO A 151 18.93 -11.95 -18.20
C PRO A 151 18.07 -10.81 -17.62
N LYS A 152 17.56 -9.92 -18.48
CA LYS A 152 16.68 -8.82 -18.07
C LYS A 152 15.37 -9.32 -17.47
N GLN A 153 14.78 -10.38 -18.03
CA GLN A 153 13.56 -10.97 -17.48
C GLN A 153 13.79 -11.58 -16.09
N ILE A 154 14.94 -12.25 -15.89
CA ILE A 154 15.31 -12.80 -14.59
C ILE A 154 15.55 -11.67 -13.57
N MET A 155 16.24 -10.61 -13.98
CA MET A 155 16.43 -9.42 -13.15
C MET A 155 15.10 -8.76 -12.80
N ARG A 156 14.17 -8.65 -13.76
CA ARG A 156 12.83 -8.12 -13.52
C ARG A 156 12.11 -8.93 -12.45
N MET A 157 12.14 -10.26 -12.54
CA MET A 157 11.56 -11.15 -11.53
C MET A 157 12.24 -11.00 -10.17
N TYR A 158 13.57 -10.86 -10.13
CA TYR A 158 14.32 -10.63 -8.89
C TYR A 158 13.95 -9.31 -8.19
N LYS A 159 13.67 -8.26 -8.97
CA LYS A 159 13.34 -6.91 -8.47
C LYS A 159 11.89 -6.77 -7.98
N LEU A 160 11.04 -7.77 -8.20
CA LEU A 160 9.65 -7.72 -7.74
C LEU A 160 9.58 -7.71 -6.21
N ASP A 161 8.45 -7.24 -5.70
CA ASP A 161 8.21 -7.29 -4.26
C ASP A 161 8.16 -8.76 -3.78
N PRO A 162 8.89 -9.12 -2.71
CA PRO A 162 8.85 -10.45 -2.13
C PRO A 162 7.43 -11.00 -1.89
N LYS A 163 6.47 -10.13 -1.55
CA LYS A 163 5.07 -10.51 -1.34
C LYS A 163 4.40 -11.05 -2.61
N LEU A 164 4.81 -10.59 -3.79
CA LEU A 164 4.30 -11.11 -5.06
C LEU A 164 4.81 -12.53 -5.33
N HIS A 165 6.03 -12.87 -4.90
CA HIS A 165 6.54 -14.25 -4.97
C HIS A 165 5.82 -15.15 -3.99
N VAL A 166 5.57 -14.66 -2.77
CA VAL A 166 4.78 -15.40 -1.77
C VAL A 166 3.37 -15.68 -2.28
N LEU A 167 2.72 -14.69 -2.90
CA LEU A 167 1.43 -14.82 -3.55
C LEU A 167 1.43 -15.88 -4.66
N ARG A 168 2.39 -15.80 -5.61
CA ARG A 168 2.50 -16.78 -6.71
C ARG A 168 2.62 -18.20 -6.19
N LYS A 169 3.50 -18.43 -5.21
CA LYS A 169 3.71 -19.76 -4.62
C LYS A 169 2.43 -20.31 -3.97
N HIS A 170 1.69 -19.45 -3.28
CA HIS A 170 0.41 -19.82 -2.69
C HIS A 170 -0.61 -20.26 -3.73
N LEU A 171 -0.72 -19.49 -4.82
CA LEU A 171 -1.63 -19.81 -5.92
C LEU A 171 -1.22 -21.08 -6.68
N GLN A 172 0.07 -21.42 -6.69
CA GLN A 172 0.59 -22.70 -7.18
C GLN A 172 0.43 -23.87 -6.17
N GLY A 173 -0.25 -23.67 -5.04
CA GLY A 173 -0.54 -24.71 -4.05
C GLY A 173 0.60 -25.02 -3.07
N LEU A 174 1.64 -24.18 -3.01
CA LEU A 174 2.68 -24.31 -1.99
C LEU A 174 2.14 -23.84 -0.64
N LYS A 175 2.29 -24.68 0.39
CA LYS A 175 1.77 -24.42 1.73
C LYS A 175 2.59 -23.30 2.39
N VAL A 176 2.08 -22.08 2.31
CA VAL A 176 2.64 -20.91 2.99
C VAL A 176 1.64 -20.42 4.04
N THR A 177 2.10 -20.13 5.25
CA THR A 177 1.26 -19.51 6.30
C THR A 177 0.89 -18.10 5.89
N PHE A 178 -0.41 -17.82 5.70
CA PHE A 178 -0.87 -16.57 5.10
C PHE A 178 -1.57 -15.63 6.08
N GLU A 179 -1.46 -14.33 5.78
CA GLU A 179 -2.32 -13.31 6.35
C GLU A 179 -3.77 -13.53 5.86
N GLN A 180 -4.76 -13.19 6.70
CA GLN A 180 -6.15 -13.16 6.28
C GLN A 180 -6.34 -12.17 5.11
N GLU A 181 -7.22 -12.53 4.16
CA GLU A 181 -7.64 -11.61 3.10
C GLU A 181 -8.15 -10.29 3.70
N LYS A 182 -7.71 -9.17 3.13
CA LYS A 182 -8.14 -7.84 3.54
C LYS A 182 -8.96 -7.21 2.43
N ASP A 183 -9.95 -6.42 2.82
CA ASP A 183 -10.82 -5.74 1.87
C ASP A 183 -10.02 -4.83 0.92
N ILE A 184 -10.42 -4.86 -0.35
CA ILE A 184 -9.85 -4.02 -1.41
C ILE A 184 -10.87 -3.00 -1.91
N SER A 185 -12.12 -3.03 -1.46
CA SER A 185 -13.16 -2.13 -2.00
C SER A 185 -12.82 -0.65 -1.83
N ALA A 186 -12.04 -0.31 -0.79
CA ALA A 186 -11.60 1.04 -0.49
C ALA A 186 -10.32 1.49 -1.21
N VAL A 187 -9.58 0.57 -1.85
CA VAL A 187 -8.34 0.95 -2.58
C VAL A 187 -8.67 1.51 -3.95
N PRO A 188 -7.84 2.38 -4.55
CA PRO A 188 -8.11 2.93 -5.87
C PRO A 188 -8.26 1.87 -6.97
N HIS A 189 -9.14 2.07 -7.94
CA HIS A 189 -9.35 1.13 -9.06
C HIS A 189 -9.27 1.81 -10.43
N VAL A 190 -8.78 1.07 -11.43
CA VAL A 190 -8.89 1.39 -12.86
C VAL A 190 -9.54 0.22 -13.56
N HIS A 191 -10.64 0.47 -14.28
CA HIS A 191 -11.40 -0.56 -15.01
C HIS A 191 -11.73 -1.82 -14.19
N GLY A 192 -12.08 -1.65 -12.91
CA GLY A 192 -12.40 -2.76 -12.01
C GLY A 192 -11.19 -3.52 -11.45
N LYS A 193 -9.96 -3.15 -11.83
CA LYS A 193 -8.73 -3.69 -11.24
C LYS A 193 -8.21 -2.79 -10.12
N PRO A 194 -7.95 -3.30 -8.91
CA PRO A 194 -7.39 -2.48 -7.84
C PRO A 194 -5.95 -2.07 -8.16
N ILE A 195 -5.55 -0.90 -7.67
CA ILE A 195 -4.17 -0.39 -7.72
C ILE A 195 -3.58 -0.54 -6.33
N LEU A 196 -2.67 -1.51 -6.20
CA LEU A 196 -1.97 -1.83 -4.98
C LEU A 196 -0.53 -1.31 -5.05
N SER A 197 0.10 -1.24 -3.89
CA SER A 197 1.43 -0.66 -3.75
C SER A 197 2.19 -1.36 -2.64
N ARG A 198 3.52 -1.22 -2.69
CA ARG A 198 4.41 -1.75 -1.66
C ARG A 198 4.17 -1.09 -0.31
N GLY A 199 4.04 -1.90 0.74
CA GLY A 199 4.14 -1.43 2.12
C GLY A 199 3.66 -2.44 3.16
N ASP A 200 3.42 -2.00 4.39
CA ASP A 200 3.09 -2.83 5.56
C ASP A 200 1.60 -3.18 5.69
N GLY A 201 0.72 -2.55 4.91
CA GLY A 201 -0.73 -2.70 5.05
C GLY A 201 -1.42 -1.53 5.72
N ASP A 202 -0.70 -0.46 6.03
CA ASP A 202 -1.27 0.80 6.48
C ASP A 202 -1.93 1.54 5.30
N LEU A 203 -3.23 1.33 5.12
CA LEU A 203 -4.04 2.01 4.11
C LEU A 203 -4.00 3.55 4.24
N SER A 204 -3.74 4.08 5.44
CA SER A 204 -3.59 5.53 5.64
C SER A 204 -2.34 6.07 4.94
N LYS A 205 -1.30 5.24 4.82
CA LYS A 205 -0.08 5.54 4.03
C LYS A 205 -0.21 5.09 2.57
N GLY A 206 -1.32 4.46 2.21
CA GLY A 206 -1.51 3.86 0.90
C GLY A 206 -0.57 2.69 0.69
N ALA A 207 -0.26 1.93 1.76
CA ALA A 207 0.60 0.76 1.77
C ALA A 207 -0.26 -0.52 1.88
N HIS A 208 0.02 -1.54 1.07
CA HIS A 208 -0.85 -2.72 1.00
C HIS A 208 -0.12 -3.99 1.49
N SER A 209 -0.81 -4.76 2.33
CA SER A 209 -0.29 -6.04 2.86
C SER A 209 -0.55 -7.21 1.91
N LEU A 210 0.06 -8.35 2.22
CA LEU A 210 -0.12 -9.58 1.45
C LEU A 210 -1.59 -10.02 1.39
N GLY A 211 -2.35 -9.81 2.48
CA GLY A 211 -3.80 -10.05 2.50
C GLY A 211 -4.60 -9.25 1.46
N HIS A 212 -4.17 -8.04 1.09
CA HIS A 212 -4.82 -7.26 0.03
C HIS A 212 -4.49 -7.81 -1.36
N LEU A 213 -3.22 -8.21 -1.58
CA LEU A 213 -2.78 -8.81 -2.84
C LEU A 213 -3.51 -10.14 -3.10
N MET A 214 -3.74 -10.95 -2.07
CA MET A 214 -4.56 -12.16 -2.17
C MET A 214 -5.99 -11.83 -2.57
N ARG A 215 -6.63 -10.90 -1.85
CA ARG A 215 -8.01 -10.52 -2.14
C ARG A 215 -8.17 -10.04 -3.58
N ALA A 216 -7.20 -9.28 -4.09
CA ALA A 216 -7.17 -8.82 -5.47
C ALA A 216 -6.99 -9.96 -6.48
N SER A 217 -6.14 -10.94 -6.16
CA SER A 217 -5.93 -12.14 -7.00
C SER A 217 -7.15 -13.06 -7.06
N ASN A 218 -7.97 -13.04 -6.00
CA ASN A 218 -9.22 -13.81 -5.92
C ASN A 218 -10.46 -12.96 -6.33
N SER A 219 -10.25 -11.73 -6.82
CA SER A 219 -11.33 -10.88 -7.30
C SER A 219 -11.87 -11.37 -8.66
N HIS A 220 -12.95 -10.75 -9.16
CA HIS A 220 -13.57 -11.15 -10.42
C HIS A 220 -12.58 -11.13 -11.61
N GLU A 221 -11.76 -10.08 -11.69
CA GLU A 221 -10.75 -9.92 -12.74
C GLU A 221 -9.51 -10.79 -12.49
N LYS A 222 -9.30 -11.22 -11.24
CA LYS A 222 -8.09 -11.92 -10.75
C LYS A 222 -6.77 -11.20 -11.03
N LYS A 223 -6.82 -9.93 -11.42
CA LYS A 223 -5.69 -9.10 -11.80
C LYS A 223 -5.71 -7.78 -11.07
N PHE A 224 -4.53 -7.20 -10.87
CA PHE A 224 -4.40 -5.91 -10.20
C PHE A 224 -3.16 -5.16 -10.67
N TYR A 225 -3.21 -3.85 -10.61
CA TYR A 225 -2.03 -3.02 -10.85
C TYR A 225 -1.19 -2.97 -9.58
N TYR A 226 0.13 -3.02 -9.71
CA TYR A 226 1.07 -2.93 -8.61
C TYR A 226 2.07 -1.81 -8.85
N THR A 227 2.23 -0.95 -7.85
CA THR A 227 3.14 0.20 -7.89
C THR A 227 4.24 0.05 -6.85
N GLY A 228 5.48 -0.07 -7.32
CA GLY A 228 6.68 -0.02 -6.48
C GLY A 228 7.10 1.42 -6.22
N SER A 229 7.80 1.67 -5.11
CA SER A 229 8.36 3.00 -4.83
C SER A 229 9.33 3.41 -5.94
N GLY A 230 9.01 4.47 -6.68
CA GLY A 230 9.84 4.97 -7.79
C GLY A 230 9.88 4.05 -9.02
N GLN A 231 9.00 3.05 -9.10
CA GLN A 231 8.90 2.14 -10.24
C GLN A 231 7.61 2.40 -11.00
N LYS A 232 7.64 2.13 -12.31
CA LYS A 232 6.43 2.12 -13.15
C LYS A 232 5.43 1.11 -12.62
N ALA A 233 4.16 1.41 -12.80
CA ALA A 233 3.10 0.46 -12.51
C ALA A 233 3.26 -0.79 -13.40
N VAL A 234 2.94 -1.95 -12.85
CA VAL A 234 2.89 -3.21 -13.60
C VAL A 234 1.54 -3.87 -13.38
N LEU A 235 1.07 -4.62 -14.36
CA LEU A 235 -0.11 -5.45 -14.20
C LEU A 235 0.33 -6.80 -13.64
N ILE A 236 -0.27 -7.19 -12.52
CA ILE A 236 -0.07 -8.52 -11.94
C ILE A 236 -1.20 -9.43 -12.41
N ASP A 237 -0.81 -10.51 -13.09
CA ASP A 237 -1.67 -11.58 -13.56
C ASP A 237 -1.16 -12.92 -13.01
N PRO A 238 -1.72 -13.38 -11.87
CA PRO A 238 -1.28 -14.62 -11.24
C PRO A 238 -1.56 -15.89 -12.04
N GLU A 239 -2.42 -15.85 -13.06
CA GLU A 239 -2.69 -17.00 -13.93
C GLU A 239 -1.61 -17.17 -15.01
N LYS A 240 -0.78 -16.15 -15.24
CA LYS A 240 0.31 -16.20 -16.23
C LYS A 240 1.63 -16.67 -15.65
N GLU A 241 2.42 -17.33 -16.50
CA GLU A 241 3.74 -17.86 -16.17
C GLU A 241 4.72 -16.79 -15.65
N TYR A 242 4.64 -15.57 -16.16
CA TYR A 242 5.57 -14.48 -15.80
C TYR A 242 5.06 -13.57 -14.69
N LEU A 243 3.85 -13.79 -14.16
CA LEU A 243 3.17 -13.00 -13.12
C LEU A 243 2.93 -11.51 -13.44
N VAL A 244 3.79 -10.90 -14.26
CA VAL A 244 3.91 -9.45 -14.44
C VAL A 244 3.89 -9.11 -15.90
N GLU A 245 3.08 -8.12 -16.24
CA GLU A 245 2.98 -7.52 -17.56
C GLU A 245 3.26 -6.02 -17.47
N ASP A 246 3.82 -5.48 -18.55
CA ASP A 246 3.93 -4.03 -18.71
C ASP A 246 2.55 -3.44 -18.94
N VAL A 247 2.26 -2.33 -18.25
CA VAL A 247 1.07 -1.54 -18.54
C VAL A 247 1.28 -0.76 -19.84
N THR A 248 0.20 -0.56 -20.59
CA THR A 248 0.25 0.32 -21.76
C THR A 248 0.43 1.79 -21.34
N PRO A 249 0.96 2.68 -22.19
CA PRO A 249 1.09 4.10 -21.86
C PRO A 249 -0.24 4.77 -21.49
N ARG A 250 -1.35 4.28 -22.06
CA ARG A 250 -2.70 4.73 -21.73
C ARG A 250 -3.09 4.31 -20.31
N GLU A 251 -2.92 3.04 -19.98
CA GLU A 251 -3.19 2.54 -18.62
C GLU A 251 -2.29 3.22 -17.59
N GLU A 252 -1.02 3.47 -17.91
CA GLU A 252 -0.09 4.19 -17.03
C GLU A 252 -0.63 5.58 -16.68
N LYS A 253 -1.11 6.32 -17.69
CA LYS A 253 -1.73 7.64 -17.49
C LYS A 253 -3.01 7.55 -16.64
N GLU A 254 -3.89 6.59 -16.92
CA GLU A 254 -5.13 6.40 -16.17
C GLU A 254 -4.85 6.02 -14.69
N ILE A 255 -3.83 5.19 -14.44
CA ILE A 255 -3.36 4.84 -13.10
C ILE A 255 -2.85 6.09 -12.37
N GLU A 256 -2.01 6.91 -13.00
CA GLU A 256 -1.50 8.14 -12.42
C GLU A 256 -2.63 9.14 -12.10
N GLU A 257 -3.58 9.32 -13.02
CA GLU A 257 -4.75 10.17 -12.81
C GLU A 257 -5.57 9.71 -11.59
N VAL A 258 -5.86 8.41 -11.47
CA VAL A 258 -6.61 7.83 -10.35
C VAL A 258 -5.83 7.96 -9.03
N LEU A 259 -4.54 7.67 -9.01
CA LEU A 259 -3.72 7.79 -7.79
C LEU A 259 -3.60 9.24 -7.32
N ASN A 260 -3.39 10.18 -8.25
CA ASN A 260 -3.32 11.61 -7.94
C ASN A 260 -4.67 12.14 -7.44
N GLY A 261 -5.76 11.78 -8.13
CA GLY A 261 -7.13 12.12 -7.73
C GLY A 261 -7.48 11.58 -6.35
N TYR A 262 -7.21 10.29 -6.11
CA TYR A 262 -7.41 9.67 -4.80
C TYR A 262 -6.61 10.37 -3.69
N LYS A 263 -5.33 10.68 -3.93
CA LYS A 263 -4.49 11.38 -2.96
C LYS A 263 -5.04 12.78 -2.65
N ALA A 264 -5.43 13.54 -3.68
CA ALA A 264 -5.99 14.88 -3.52
C ALA A 264 -7.31 14.86 -2.74
N ASP A 265 -8.24 13.98 -3.12
CA ASP A 265 -9.54 13.86 -2.47
C ASP A 265 -9.42 13.29 -1.06
N ARG A 266 -8.42 12.44 -0.81
CA ARG A 266 -8.13 11.95 0.54
C ARG A 266 -7.68 13.08 1.46
N ILE A 267 -6.83 13.98 0.98
CA ILE A 267 -6.40 15.17 1.74
C ILE A 267 -7.59 16.11 1.98
N LYS A 268 -8.43 16.30 0.97
CA LYS A 268 -9.52 17.27 0.99
C LYS A 268 -10.76 16.79 1.76
N TYR A 269 -11.13 15.52 1.57
CA TYR A 269 -12.38 14.94 2.04
C TYR A 269 -12.22 13.81 3.06
N GLY A 270 -11.00 13.33 3.29
CA GLY A 270 -10.70 12.17 4.11
C GLY A 270 -10.78 10.85 3.34
N ASN A 271 -10.26 9.79 3.98
CA ASN A 271 -10.13 8.45 3.38
C ASN A 271 -11.48 7.89 2.88
N THR A 272 -12.53 8.04 3.68
CA THR A 272 -13.83 7.41 3.39
C THR A 272 -14.42 7.92 2.07
N LEU A 273 -14.53 9.24 1.88
CA LEU A 273 -15.12 9.77 0.66
C LEU A 273 -14.21 9.54 -0.55
N ALA A 274 -12.89 9.68 -0.41
CA ALA A 274 -11.95 9.36 -1.47
C ALA A 274 -12.08 7.89 -1.93
N SER A 275 -12.27 6.96 -1.00
CA SER A 275 -12.48 5.53 -1.29
C SER A 275 -13.83 5.21 -1.96
N ILE A 276 -14.81 6.10 -1.85
CA ILE A 276 -16.10 5.96 -2.55
C ILE A 276 -15.98 6.48 -3.98
N ILE A 277 -15.23 7.57 -4.19
CA ILE A 277 -15.02 8.18 -5.51
C ILE A 277 -14.11 7.31 -6.38
N TRP A 278 -12.95 6.92 -5.84
CA TRP A 278 -11.86 6.29 -6.59
C TRP A 278 -11.71 4.81 -6.32
N GLY A 279 -12.44 4.27 -5.33
CA GLY A 279 -12.34 2.86 -4.95
C GLY A 279 -13.00 1.92 -5.94
N GLN A 280 -13.38 0.73 -5.47
CA GLN A 280 -14.13 -0.20 -6.30
C GLN A 280 -15.45 0.45 -6.77
N PRO A 281 -15.78 0.42 -8.07
CA PRO A 281 -17.01 1.03 -8.58
C PRO A 281 -18.25 0.49 -7.87
N ILE A 282 -19.02 1.38 -7.24
CA ILE A 282 -20.24 1.05 -6.52
C ILE A 282 -21.41 1.12 -7.50
N ARG A 283 -22.02 -0.03 -7.82
CA ARG A 283 -23.20 -0.08 -8.69
C ARG A 283 -24.43 0.41 -7.94
N LEU A 284 -25.28 1.19 -8.60
CA LEU A 284 -26.52 1.67 -8.02
C LEU A 284 -27.49 0.51 -7.78
N ASP A 285 -28.09 0.45 -6.59
CA ASP A 285 -29.09 -0.56 -6.27
C ASP A 285 -30.46 -0.11 -6.83
N PRO A 286 -31.11 -0.92 -7.69
CA PRO A 286 -32.42 -0.58 -8.24
C PRO A 286 -33.51 -0.52 -7.16
N ARG A 287 -33.36 -1.22 -6.02
CA ARG A 287 -34.32 -1.21 -4.91
C ARG A 287 -34.47 0.18 -4.27
N HIS A 288 -33.43 1.01 -4.36
CA HIS A 288 -33.43 2.36 -3.80
C HIS A 288 -33.72 3.46 -4.83
N ARG A 289 -34.05 3.12 -6.08
CA ARG A 289 -34.24 4.12 -7.15
C ARG A 289 -35.28 5.19 -6.78
N GLU A 290 -36.45 4.77 -6.32
CA GLU A 290 -37.54 5.70 -5.97
C GLU A 290 -37.18 6.59 -4.77
N SER A 291 -36.58 6.02 -3.73
CA SER A 291 -36.17 6.77 -2.54
C SER A 291 -35.03 7.74 -2.86
N ARG A 292 -34.14 7.36 -3.78
CA ARG A 292 -32.98 8.14 -4.20
C ARG A 292 -33.35 9.38 -4.98
N ILE A 293 -34.36 9.30 -5.85
CA ILE A 293 -34.82 10.45 -6.65
C ILE A 293 -35.71 11.39 -5.84
N LYS A 294 -36.46 10.85 -4.87
CA LYS A 294 -37.42 11.60 -4.06
C LYS A 294 -36.78 12.83 -3.44
N ASP A 295 -37.50 13.95 -3.49
CA ASP A 295 -37.03 15.16 -2.82
C ASP A 295 -37.11 15.00 -1.29
N LEU A 296 -36.05 15.43 -0.61
CA LEU A 296 -35.97 15.39 0.84
C LEU A 296 -35.98 16.83 1.37
N SER A 297 -36.77 17.08 2.40
CA SER A 297 -36.63 18.35 3.13
C SER A 297 -35.24 18.42 3.77
N LEU A 298 -34.64 19.62 3.83
CA LEU A 298 -33.33 19.84 4.45
C LEU A 298 -33.21 19.28 5.89
N SER A 299 -34.32 19.27 6.63
CA SER A 299 -34.37 18.70 7.98
C SER A 299 -34.06 17.19 8.03
N LYS A 300 -34.39 16.46 6.97
CA LYS A 300 -34.22 15.02 6.84
C LYS A 300 -32.92 14.61 6.15
N TYR A 301 -32.07 15.57 5.78
CA TYR A 301 -30.81 15.24 5.11
C TYR A 301 -29.92 14.43 6.05
N PRO A 302 -29.38 13.28 5.60
CA PRO A 302 -28.37 12.55 6.33
C PRO A 302 -27.13 13.43 6.54
N ARG A 303 -26.54 13.38 7.73
CA ARG A 303 -25.38 14.21 8.12
C ARG A 303 -24.28 13.34 8.68
N PHE A 304 -23.07 13.57 8.19
CA PHE A 304 -21.86 12.90 8.63
C PHE A 304 -20.88 13.91 9.20
N PHE A 305 -20.34 13.62 10.37
CA PHE A 305 -19.42 14.48 11.10
C PHE A 305 -18.12 13.73 11.33
N SER A 306 -16.99 14.34 10.99
CA SER A 306 -15.68 13.73 11.27
C SER A 306 -15.34 13.69 12.77
N GLU A 307 -16.10 14.38 13.63
CA GLU A 307 -15.86 14.47 15.08
C GLU A 307 -16.54 13.37 15.91
N ASP A 308 -17.64 12.78 15.41
CA ASP A 308 -18.50 11.92 16.24
C ASP A 308 -18.09 10.44 16.22
N VAL A 309 -17.59 9.91 15.09
CA VAL A 309 -17.14 8.50 14.87
C VAL A 309 -16.24 8.49 13.61
N PRO A 310 -15.26 7.58 13.45
CA PRO A 310 -14.67 7.33 12.14
C PRO A 310 -15.79 7.11 11.10
N LEU A 311 -15.74 7.88 10.01
CA LEU A 311 -16.76 7.82 8.96
C LEU A 311 -16.74 6.44 8.30
N GLU A 312 -17.74 5.61 8.57
CA GLU A 312 -17.87 4.28 7.98
C GLU A 312 -18.25 4.39 6.50
N ARG A 313 -17.45 3.74 5.64
CA ARG A 313 -17.63 3.74 4.19
C ARG A 313 -19.00 3.21 3.79
N ASP A 314 -19.38 2.05 4.30
CA ASP A 314 -20.63 1.37 3.89
C ASP A 314 -21.86 2.16 4.31
N ARG A 315 -21.81 2.84 5.47
CA ARG A 315 -22.89 3.71 5.91
C ARG A 315 -23.09 4.90 4.97
N MET A 316 -22.01 5.53 4.51
CA MET A 316 -22.09 6.61 3.52
C MET A 316 -22.61 6.09 2.17
N ILE A 317 -22.16 4.91 1.73
CA ILE A 317 -22.65 4.27 0.51
C ILE A 317 -24.15 4.01 0.58
N ASN A 318 -24.62 3.34 1.64
CA ASN A 318 -26.05 3.04 1.83
C ASN A 318 -26.88 4.32 1.85
N THR A 319 -26.39 5.36 2.52
CA THR A 319 -27.06 6.67 2.52
C THR A 319 -27.19 7.26 1.12
N LEU A 320 -26.13 7.20 0.32
CA LEU A 320 -26.13 7.69 -1.05
C LEU A 320 -27.03 6.84 -1.95
N GLN A 321 -27.07 5.52 -1.75
CA GLN A 321 -27.98 4.61 -2.44
C GLN A 321 -29.43 4.94 -2.14
N GLU A 322 -29.78 5.13 -0.86
CA GLU A 322 -31.14 5.34 -0.37
C GLU A 322 -31.68 6.74 -0.65
N HIS A 323 -30.87 7.78 -0.45
CA HIS A 323 -31.33 9.17 -0.49
C HIS A 323 -30.72 9.98 -1.63
N GLY A 324 -29.66 9.49 -2.28
CA GLY A 324 -28.98 10.20 -3.36
C GLY A 324 -28.21 11.43 -2.92
N ARG A 325 -28.19 11.75 -1.63
CA ARG A 325 -27.62 12.98 -1.10
C ARG A 325 -27.31 12.89 0.39
N LEU A 326 -26.25 13.57 0.81
CA LEU A 326 -25.89 13.75 2.22
C LEU A 326 -25.16 15.08 2.46
N ARG A 327 -25.05 15.49 3.73
CA ARG A 327 -24.15 16.56 4.17
C ARG A 327 -22.95 15.96 4.87
N LEU A 328 -21.77 16.45 4.50
CA LEU A 328 -20.52 16.04 5.11
C LEU A 328 -19.86 17.24 5.78
N TYR A 329 -19.62 17.12 7.08
CA TYR A 329 -18.92 18.12 7.88
C TYR A 329 -17.57 17.54 8.30
N LEU A 330 -16.51 18.17 7.81
CA LEU A 330 -15.14 17.78 8.07
C LEU A 330 -14.47 18.81 8.96
N LYS A 331 -13.52 18.34 9.74
CA LYS A 331 -12.57 19.15 10.48
C LYS A 331 -11.18 18.68 10.11
N ASP A 332 -10.37 19.60 9.59
CA ASP A 332 -8.99 19.28 9.27
C ASP A 332 -8.11 19.20 10.53
N THR A 333 -6.85 18.82 10.35
CA THR A 333 -5.86 18.70 11.43
C THR A 333 -5.56 20.03 12.12
N GLN A 334 -5.85 21.17 11.47
CA GLN A 334 -5.72 22.52 12.03
C GLN A 334 -7.02 22.98 12.71
N GLY A 335 -8.05 22.13 12.77
CA GLY A 335 -9.34 22.44 13.35
C GLY A 335 -10.25 23.31 12.48
N ARG A 336 -9.85 23.61 11.23
CA ARG A 336 -10.69 24.30 10.25
C ARG A 336 -11.82 23.38 9.85
N LYS A 337 -13.04 23.93 9.88
CA LYS A 337 -14.24 23.20 9.51
C LYS A 337 -14.48 23.37 8.00
N ALA A 338 -15.01 22.35 7.37
CA ALA A 338 -15.50 22.40 6.01
C ALA A 338 -16.84 21.67 5.94
N ALA A 339 -17.76 22.15 5.11
CA ALA A 339 -19.06 21.56 4.91
C ALA A 339 -19.30 21.35 3.42
N TYR A 340 -19.71 20.14 3.06
CA TYR A 340 -19.94 19.73 1.68
C TYR A 340 -21.34 19.16 1.51
N LYS A 341 -21.88 19.36 0.31
CA LYS A 341 -23.04 18.62 -0.18
C LYS A 341 -22.53 17.54 -1.13
N VAL A 342 -22.86 16.30 -0.83
CA VAL A 342 -22.53 15.16 -1.68
C VAL A 342 -23.82 14.68 -2.30
N LYS A 343 -23.85 14.52 -3.62
CA LYS A 343 -25.02 14.08 -4.39
C LYS A 343 -24.64 13.01 -5.39
N VAL A 344 -25.55 12.08 -5.63
CA VAL A 344 -25.48 11.15 -6.76
C VAL A 344 -25.88 11.92 -8.02
N GLU A 345 -25.00 11.96 -9.02
CA GLU A 345 -25.21 12.67 -10.29
C GLU A 345 -26.15 11.93 -11.23
N ASN A 346 -26.14 10.59 -11.17
CA ASN A 346 -26.98 9.71 -11.97
C ASN A 346 -28.03 8.98 -11.11
N PRO A 347 -28.92 9.68 -10.38
CA PRO A 347 -29.81 9.03 -9.42
C PRO A 347 -30.83 8.11 -10.07
N GLU A 348 -31.18 8.35 -11.33
CA GLU A 348 -32.17 7.58 -12.10
C GLU A 348 -31.59 6.37 -12.82
N ALA A 349 -30.25 6.23 -12.83
CA ALA A 349 -29.55 5.21 -13.59
C ALA A 349 -29.98 3.78 -13.22
N SER A 350 -29.83 2.89 -14.20
CA SER A 350 -30.18 1.48 -14.10
C SER A 350 -29.27 0.74 -13.09
N GLY A 351 -29.72 -0.43 -12.61
CA GLY A 351 -29.06 -1.21 -11.54
C GLY A 351 -27.64 -1.74 -11.82
N HIS A 352 -27.03 -1.34 -12.92
CA HIS A 352 -25.72 -1.79 -13.38
C HIS A 352 -24.71 -0.67 -13.59
N GLU A 353 -25.17 0.58 -13.58
CA GLU A 353 -24.30 1.73 -13.75
C GLU A 353 -23.58 2.08 -12.43
N PRO A 354 -22.27 2.39 -12.48
CA PRO A 354 -21.57 2.93 -11.34
C PRO A 354 -22.19 4.25 -10.86
N MET A 355 -22.30 4.40 -9.55
CA MET A 355 -22.69 5.63 -8.89
C MET A 355 -21.65 6.71 -9.16
N LYS A 356 -22.08 7.85 -9.70
CA LYS A 356 -21.27 9.05 -9.90
C LYS A 356 -21.63 10.09 -8.85
N LEU A 357 -20.63 10.78 -8.30
CA LEU A 357 -20.82 11.72 -7.20
C LEU A 357 -20.40 13.14 -7.59
N SER A 358 -21.26 14.09 -7.24
CA SER A 358 -20.96 15.52 -7.21
C SER A 358 -20.71 15.95 -5.78
N ILE A 359 -19.59 16.64 -5.54
CA ILE A 359 -19.18 17.10 -4.22
C ILE A 359 -18.87 18.59 -4.29
N ASP A 360 -19.79 19.39 -3.75
CA ASP A 360 -19.67 20.84 -3.73
C ASP A 360 -19.53 21.37 -2.31
N PRO A 361 -18.79 22.47 -2.11
CA PRO A 361 -18.84 23.19 -0.85
C PRO A 361 -20.25 23.72 -0.58
N LEU A 362 -20.63 23.74 0.69
CA LEU A 362 -21.93 24.24 1.11
C LEU A 362 -22.00 25.76 0.87
N GLY A 363 -22.92 26.20 0.02
CA GLY A 363 -23.10 27.62 -0.30
C GLY A 363 -23.61 28.42 0.91
N TRP A 364 -23.50 29.75 0.84
CA TRP A 364 -23.97 30.62 1.92
C TRP A 364 -25.49 30.47 2.18
N ARG A 365 -26.29 30.28 1.13
CA ARG A 365 -27.74 30.05 1.24
C ARG A 365 -28.04 28.73 1.96
N ASP A 366 -27.35 27.66 1.57
CA ASP A 366 -27.46 26.35 2.21
C ASP A 366 -27.08 26.44 3.70
N LYS A 367 -25.96 27.11 4.02
CA LYS A 367 -25.51 27.33 5.41
C LYS A 367 -26.53 28.11 6.23
N ALA A 368 -27.12 29.18 5.68
CA ALA A 368 -28.14 29.96 6.35
C ALA A 368 -29.40 29.14 6.61
N ALA A 369 -29.86 28.37 5.61
CA ALA A 369 -31.01 27.48 5.75
C ALA A 369 -30.76 26.41 6.82
N GLU A 370 -29.57 25.82 6.85
CA GLU A 370 -29.20 24.85 7.89
C GLU A 370 -29.14 25.48 9.28
N LYS A 371 -28.63 26.70 9.41
CA LYS A 371 -28.62 27.44 10.68
C LYS A 371 -30.04 27.69 11.19
N VAL A 372 -30.96 28.09 10.32
CA VAL A 372 -32.39 28.27 10.69
C VAL A 372 -33.02 26.96 11.15
N GLN A 373 -32.77 25.86 10.42
CA GLN A 373 -33.28 24.55 10.83
C GLN A 373 -32.67 24.08 12.16
N SER A 374 -31.40 24.41 12.40
CA SER A 374 -30.72 24.05 13.64
C SER A 374 -31.24 24.85 14.82
N TRP A 375 -31.47 26.15 14.65
CA TRP A 375 -32.10 27.00 15.66
C TRP A 375 -33.50 26.51 16.03
N ARG A 376 -34.25 25.99 15.06
CA ARG A 376 -35.55 25.33 15.28
C ARG A 376 -35.46 23.93 15.91
N GLY A 377 -34.27 23.46 16.27
CA GLY A 377 -34.03 22.13 16.82
C GLY A 377 -34.24 20.97 15.84
N LYS A 378 -34.43 21.25 14.55
CA LYS A 378 -34.75 20.23 13.54
C LYS A 378 -33.51 19.54 12.96
N VAL A 379 -32.33 20.16 13.06
CA VAL A 379 -31.07 19.58 12.60
C VAL A 379 -29.92 19.89 13.55
N ARG A 380 -28.98 18.95 13.65
CA ARG A 380 -27.69 19.18 14.31
C ARG A 380 -26.68 19.67 13.27
N ILE A 381 -25.95 20.73 13.60
CA ILE A 381 -24.78 21.22 12.87
C ILE A 381 -23.60 21.35 13.84
N PRO A 382 -22.33 21.43 13.38
CA PRO A 382 -21.17 21.46 14.26
C PRO A 382 -21.03 22.79 15.03
N GLY A 383 -21.79 22.97 16.12
CA GLY A 383 -21.70 24.07 17.09
C GLY A 383 -22.20 25.45 16.61
N PRO A 384 -22.82 26.29 17.47
CA PRO A 384 -23.49 27.54 17.06
C PRO A 384 -22.54 28.71 16.71
N THR A 385 -21.27 28.68 17.14
CA THR A 385 -20.34 29.82 17.00
C THR A 385 -19.45 29.82 15.75
N ARG A 386 -19.37 28.74 14.96
CA ARG A 386 -18.28 28.57 13.95
C ARG A 386 -18.71 28.40 12.49
N LEU A 387 -19.95 28.74 12.13
CA LEU A 387 -20.29 28.87 10.70
C LEU A 387 -19.73 30.18 10.09
N ALA A 388 -19.42 31.18 10.92
CA ALA A 388 -18.78 32.44 10.50
C ALA A 388 -17.30 32.25 10.13
N ASP A 389 -16.62 31.26 10.73
CA ASP A 389 -15.19 30.96 10.52
C ASP A 389 -14.92 29.98 9.37
N LEU A 390 -15.94 29.61 8.60
CA LEU A 390 -15.77 28.78 7.40
C LEU A 390 -15.16 29.62 6.27
N HIS A 391 -13.84 29.85 6.35
CA HIS A 391 -13.06 30.49 5.30
C HIS A 391 -13.28 29.79 3.95
N ARG A 392 -13.32 30.59 2.88
CA ARG A 392 -13.23 30.12 1.50
C ARG A 392 -11.91 29.34 1.37
N LEU A 393 -11.98 28.05 1.11
CA LEU A 393 -10.91 27.37 0.40
C LEU A 393 -11.06 27.84 -1.05
N GLU A 394 -10.17 28.72 -1.48
CA GLU A 394 -10.08 29.08 -2.89
C GLU A 394 -9.74 27.81 -3.70
N PRO A 395 -10.32 27.68 -4.90
CA PRO A 395 -9.92 26.60 -5.80
C PRO A 395 -8.44 26.78 -6.15
N ILE A 396 -7.66 25.73 -5.91
CA ILE A 396 -6.30 25.58 -6.47
C ILE A 396 -6.43 25.13 -7.91
#